data_AF-A0A371PJD0-F1
#
_entry.id   AF-A0A371PJD0-F1
#
_cell.length_a   1.000
_cell.length_b   1.000
_cell.length_c   1.000
_cell.angle_alpha   90.00
_cell.angle_beta   90.00
_cell.angle_gamma   90.00
#
_symmetry.space_group_name_H-M   'P 1'
#
loop_
_entity.id
_entity.type
_entity.pdbx_description
1 polymer ?
#
loop_
_entity_poly.entity_id
_entity_poly.type
_entity_poly.pdbx_seq_one_letter_code
_entity_poly.pdbx_strand_id
1 'polypeptide(L)' 'MSNNELEVKNIILNLLFCYSTKENNVPSVFELMSVEQALPYIKEEVDDGTYNSYVDWVQRYKKRYYEE' A
#
# COMPACT_ATOMS: atom_id res chain seq x y z
N MET A 1 -15.15 -14.16 -10.37
CA MET A 1 -14.07 -13.24 -10.73
C MET A 1 -13.63 -13.54 -12.15
N SER A 2 -13.51 -12.50 -12.97
CA SER A 2 -12.91 -12.63 -14.30
C SER A 2 -11.37 -12.71 -14.19
N ASN A 3 -10.71 -13.33 -15.17
CA ASN A 3 -9.23 -13.41 -15.18
C ASN A 3 -8.56 -12.02 -15.07
N ASN A 4 -9.17 -10.98 -15.65
CA ASN A 4 -8.67 -9.60 -15.56
C ASN A 4 -8.67 -9.05 -14.11
N GLU A 5 -9.67 -9.37 -13.30
CA GLU A 5 -9.75 -8.88 -11.92
C GLU A 5 -8.64 -9.48 -11.05
N LEU A 6 -8.27 -10.74 -11.31
CA LEU A 6 -7.19 -11.43 -10.62
C LEU A 6 -5.82 -10.85 -11.00
N GLU A 7 -5.61 -10.56 -12.29
CA GLU A 7 -4.37 -9.95 -12.79
C GLU A 7 -4.14 -8.54 -12.23
N VAL A 8 -5.17 -7.70 -12.22
CA VAL A 8 -5.10 -6.35 -11.66
C VAL A 8 -4.78 -6.39 -10.16
N LYS A 9 -5.42 -7.28 -9.40
CA LYS A 9 -5.13 -7.47 -7.97
C LYS A 9 -3.67 -7.89 -7.72
N ASN A 10 -3.15 -8.82 -8.50
CA ASN A 10 -1.76 -9.27 -8.38
C ASN A 10 -0.75 -8.14 -8.71
N ILE A 11 -1.06 -7.29 -9.67
CA ILE A 11 -0.24 -6.10 -9.98
C ILE A 11 -0.22 -5.15 -8.79
N ILE A 12 -1.39 -4.89 -8.17
CA ILE A 12 -1.50 -4.02 -6.99
C ILE A 12 -0.66 -4.58 -5.84
N LEU A 13 -0.80 -5.87 -5.52
CA LEU A 13 -0.03 -6.50 -4.43
C LEU A 13 1.47 -6.43 -4.67
N ASN A 14 1.94 -6.70 -5.89
CA ASN A 14 3.36 -6.59 -6.22
C ASN A 14 3.90 -5.15 -6.06
N LEU A 15 3.11 -4.14 -6.46
CA LEU A 15 3.49 -2.73 -6.28
C LEU A 15 3.57 -2.36 -4.80
N LEU A 16 2.63 -2.81 -3.98
CA LEU A 16 2.62 -2.56 -2.54
C LEU A 16 3.82 -3.20 -1.83
N PHE A 17 4.18 -4.43 -2.19
CA PHE A 17 5.40 -5.06 -1.70
C PHE A 17 6.64 -4.22 -2.03
N CYS A 18 6.74 -3.69 -3.26
CA CYS A 18 7.85 -2.81 -3.65
C CYS A 18 7.91 -1.52 -2.81
N TYR A 19 6.77 -0.98 -2.37
CA TYR A 19 6.74 0.25 -1.57
C TYR A 19 7.07 0.02 -0.09
N SER A 20 6.52 -1.04 0.52
CA SER A 20 6.77 -1.36 1.94
C SER A 20 8.22 -1.77 2.25
N THR A 21 8.97 -2.23 1.26
CA THR A 21 10.35 -2.72 1.42
C THR A 21 11.43 -1.68 1.09
N LYS A 22 11.05 -0.44 0.76
CA LYS A 22 11.98 0.69 0.62
C LYS A 22 12.44 1.18 2.00
N GLU A 23 13.27 0.40 2.68
CA GLU A 23 13.75 0.69 4.04
C GLU A 23 14.44 2.06 4.21
N ASN A 24 14.94 2.66 3.13
CA ASN A 24 15.74 3.90 3.18
C ASN A 24 15.18 5.09 2.38
N ASN A 25 13.99 4.97 1.75
CA ASN A 25 13.43 6.05 0.95
C ASN A 25 12.09 6.53 1.52
N VAL A 26 12.02 7.83 1.83
CA VAL A 26 10.74 8.52 2.05
C VAL A 26 9.93 8.37 0.76
N PRO A 27 8.71 7.78 0.80
CA PRO A 27 7.88 7.66 -0.38
C PRO A 27 7.49 9.06 -0.86
N SER A 28 7.42 9.27 -2.16
CA SER A 28 6.76 10.44 -2.72
C SER A 28 5.27 10.47 -2.31
N VAL A 29 4.67 11.66 -2.37
CA VAL A 29 3.23 11.84 -2.11
C VAL A 29 2.37 10.93 -3.01
N PHE A 30 2.79 10.72 -4.26
CA PHE A 30 2.12 9.82 -5.19
C PHE A 30 2.17 8.35 -4.76
N GLU A 31 3.32 7.88 -4.27
CA GLU A 31 3.46 6.51 -3.75
C GLU A 31 2.58 6.32 -2.51
N LEU A 32 2.57 7.30 -1.60
CA LEU A 32 1.72 7.28 -0.42
C LEU A 32 0.22 7.20 -0.76
N MET A 33 -0.24 8.07 -1.68
CA MET A 33 -1.63 8.07 -2.13
C MET A 33 -2.02 6.76 -2.83
N SER A 34 -1.10 6.19 -3.61
CA SER A 34 -1.35 4.93 -4.32
C SER A 34 -1.56 3.77 -3.34
N VAL A 35 -0.72 3.68 -2.30
CA VAL A 35 -0.86 2.68 -1.24
C VAL A 35 -2.18 2.88 -0.48
N GLU A 36 -2.51 4.11 -0.10
CA GLU A 36 -3.75 4.43 0.61
C GLU A 36 -5.00 4.01 -0.19
N GLN A 37 -5.04 4.31 -1.49
CA GLN A 37 -6.15 3.94 -2.35
C GLN A 37 -6.26 2.42 -2.56
N ALA A 38 -5.15 1.69 -2.48
CA ALA A 38 -5.12 0.25 -2.66
C ALA A 38 -5.62 -0.54 -1.42
N LEU A 39 -5.52 0.03 -0.21
CA LEU A 39 -5.87 -0.65 1.04
C LEU A 39 -7.25 -1.35 1.03
N PRO A 40 -8.36 -0.73 0.57
CA PRO A 40 -9.67 -1.39 0.57
C PRO A 40 -9.74 -2.64 -0.32
N TYR A 41 -8.87 -2.75 -1.33
CA TYR A 41 -8.90 -3.81 -2.33
C TYR A 41 -8.05 -5.02 -1.97
N ILE A 42 -7.11 -4.86 -1.04
CA ILE A 42 -6.16 -5.91 -0.66
C ILE A 42 -6.49 -6.57 0.66
N LYS A 43 -7.43 -6.02 1.44
CA LYS A 43 -7.72 -6.49 2.81
C LYS A 43 -8.09 -7.98 2.86
N GLU A 44 -8.82 -8.47 1.85
CA GLU A 44 -9.22 -9.87 1.77
C GLU A 44 -8.13 -10.77 1.16
N GLU A 45 -7.03 -10.19 0.66
CA GLU A 45 -5.98 -10.88 -0.10
C GLU A 45 -4.67 -11.06 0.69
N VAL A 46 -4.52 -10.35 1.81
CA VAL A 46 -3.35 -10.42 2.68
C VAL A 46 -3.79 -10.73 4.11
N ASP A 47 -2.88 -11.28 4.92
CA ASP A 47 -3.15 -11.47 6.34
C ASP A 47 -3.25 -10.13 7.09
N ASP A 48 -3.92 -10.15 8.25
CA ASP A 48 -4.13 -8.95 9.07
C ASP A 48 -2.82 -8.25 9.45
N GLY A 49 -1.73 -9.01 9.66
CA GLY A 49 -0.42 -8.45 10.00
C GLY A 49 0.15 -7.62 8.86
N THR A 50 0.14 -8.20 7.65
CA THR A 50 0.55 -7.52 6.42
C THR A 50 -0.32 -6.30 6.15
N TYR A 51 -1.64 -6.42 6.26
CA TYR A 51 -2.56 -5.29 6.08
C TYR A 51 -2.25 -4.14 7.03
N ASN A 52 -2.14 -4.44 8.34
CA ASN A 52 -1.85 -3.43 9.36
C ASN A 52 -0.50 -2.77 9.13
N SER A 53 0.50 -3.49 8.62
CA SER A 53 1.80 -2.91 8.29
C SER A 53 1.70 -1.81 7.20
N TYR A 54 0.84 -2.00 6.19
CA TYR A 54 0.58 -0.98 5.18
C TYR A 54 -0.17 0.22 5.75
N VAL A 55 -1.16 -0.01 6.63
CA VAL A 55 -1.90 1.06 7.32
C VAL A 55 -0.93 1.91 8.15
N ASP A 56 -0.09 1.27 8.97
CA ASP A 56 0.90 1.96 9.81
C ASP A 56 1.90 2.76 8.98
N TRP A 57 2.34 2.19 7.86
CA TRP A 57 3.22 2.88 6.91
C TRP A 57 2.55 4.13 6.33
N VAL A 58 1.29 4.04 5.90
CA VAL A 58 0.53 5.19 5.38
C VAL A 58 0.39 6.27 6.46
N GLN A 59 -0.01 5.90 7.68
CA GLN A 59 -0.18 6.84 8.78
C GLN A 59 1.13 7.56 9.15
N ARG A 60 2.24 6.83 9.21
CA ARG A 60 3.58 7.38 9.49
C ARG A 60 3.95 8.48 8.51
N TYR A 61 3.73 8.28 7.22
CA TYR A 61 4.12 9.25 6.20
C TYR A 61 3.07 10.35 5.96
N LYS A 62 1.78 10.10 6.21
CA LYS A 62 0.77 11.17 6.26
C LYS A 62 1.10 12.20 7.33
N LYS A 63 1.47 11.74 8.53
CA LYS A 63 1.90 12.63 9.62
C LYS A 63 3.02 13.56 9.19
N ARG A 64 4.00 13.04 8.46
CA ARG A 64 5.14 13.80 7.93
C ARG A 64 4.74 14.87 6.91
N TYR A 65 3.74 14.61 6.06
CA TYR A 65 3.36 15.53 4.98
C TYR A 65 2.29 16.56 5.35
N TYR A 66 1.45 16.27 6.35
CA TYR A 66 0.26 17.07 6.65
C TYR A 66 0.28 17.71 8.05
N GLU A 67 1.27 17.41 8.90
CA GLU A 67 1.48 18.07 10.21
C GLU A 67 2.71 18.99 10.24
N GLU A 68 3.37 19.23 9.09
CA GLU A 68 4.33 20.33 8.85
C GLU A 68 3.64 21.50 8.13
#